data_AF-A0A9W9QW87-F1
#
_entry.id   AF-A0A9W9QW87-F1
#
_cell.length_a   1.000
_cell.length_b   1.000
_cell.length_c   1.000
_cell.angle_alpha   90.00
_cell.angle_beta   90.00
_cell.angle_gamma   90.00
#
_symmetry.space_group_name_H-M   'P 1'
#
loop_
_entity.id
_entity.type
_entity.pdbx_description
1 polymer ?
#
loop_
_entity_poly.entity_id
_entity_poly.type
_entity_poly.pdbx_seq_one_letter_code
_entity_poly.pdbx_strand_id
1 'polypeptide(L)'
;MTEPNLCPAQFTDYHEQTQCGLFSRLPAEIRYEIFANALTSAPNTALPLEQDEYCTRPGYETRHRTYTELLRTCKKIYMEAWFMPFICSEHAFWMAHSDRTPEKAITIARMQQGLDLIHDRHGEVRGGHVRVFPQLWALEGTRDLDGILGLKHFYPTSITITIRYTDTWMWEENEALHINGSWANRVVLPPSVTRFCIDIESIERRKDEVDWMADQMAGQWKFKRGDHTTMVADKSDIAISRWTGSSVLGERRWVRDEVAPGQLQYYVKSVLWRPSRELGGRHHNCALAFAGTRPSPRDFEWSYISQDYLKFAQIPMSLPAEQVIAKCIADEYDESKCYGTDAYYICGHGYSDDESDSE
;
A
#
# COMPACT_ATOMS: atom_id res chain seq x y z
N MET A 1 -2.64 24.56 20.67
CA MET A 1 -1.71 24.87 19.57
C MET A 1 -2.55 25.30 18.39
N THR A 2 -2.37 26.51 17.89
CA THR A 2 -3.02 26.98 16.66
C THR A 2 -2.63 26.08 15.49
N GLU A 3 -3.60 25.62 14.70
CA GLU A 3 -3.31 24.87 13.48
C GLU A 3 -2.32 25.67 12.62
N PRO A 4 -1.25 25.03 12.11
CA PRO A 4 -0.29 25.72 11.25
C PRO A 4 -1.04 26.31 10.05
N ASN A 5 -0.74 27.57 9.73
CA ASN A 5 -1.31 28.22 8.56
C ASN A 5 -0.87 27.44 7.30
N LEU A 6 -1.81 26.71 6.69
CA LEU A 6 -1.54 25.81 5.57
C LEU A 6 -1.25 26.56 4.26
N CYS A 7 -1.28 27.90 4.25
CA CYS A 7 -1.03 28.66 3.03
C CYS A 7 0.47 28.66 2.63
N PRO A 8 0.80 28.29 1.38
CA PRO A 8 2.13 28.49 0.82
C PRO A 8 2.51 29.97 0.87
N ALA A 9 3.78 30.26 1.13
CA ALA A 9 4.27 31.62 1.16
C ALA A 9 4.22 32.22 -0.25
N GLN A 10 3.52 33.35 -0.41
CA GLN A 10 3.48 34.09 -1.66
C GLN A 10 4.46 35.26 -1.57
N PHE A 11 5.48 35.27 -2.41
CA PHE A 11 6.46 36.34 -2.47
C PHE A 11 6.17 37.26 -3.65
N THR A 12 5.97 38.55 -3.40
CA THR A 12 5.83 39.58 -4.44
C THR A 12 7.18 40.16 -4.89
N ASP A 13 8.24 39.89 -4.13
CA ASP A 13 9.61 40.30 -4.42
C ASP A 13 10.61 39.25 -3.93
N TYR A 14 11.55 38.89 -4.80
CA TYR A 14 12.66 37.99 -4.54
C TYR A 14 13.86 38.29 -5.45
N HIS A 15 15.06 38.00 -4.95
CA HIS A 15 16.29 38.15 -5.71
C HIS A 15 16.42 37.04 -6.77
N GLU A 16 16.73 37.39 -8.03
CA GLU A 16 16.81 36.45 -9.16
C GLU A 16 17.97 35.43 -9.07
N GLN A 17 18.91 35.66 -8.15
CA GLN A 17 20.05 34.78 -7.85
C GLN A 17 20.96 34.52 -9.07
N THR A 18 21.12 35.48 -9.98
CA THR A 18 21.95 35.35 -11.19
C THR A 18 23.44 35.19 -10.92
N GLN A 19 23.90 35.44 -9.69
CA GLN A 19 25.25 35.12 -9.23
C GLN A 19 25.45 33.63 -8.93
N CYS A 20 24.37 32.85 -8.76
CA CYS A 20 24.42 31.43 -8.48
C CYS A 20 24.46 30.63 -9.80
N GLY A 21 25.35 29.65 -9.90
CA GLY A 21 25.45 28.78 -11.08
C GLY A 21 24.15 28.00 -11.38
N LEU A 22 23.38 27.68 -10.33
CA LEU A 22 22.08 27.03 -10.44
C LEU A 22 21.10 27.85 -11.31
N PHE A 23 21.06 29.17 -11.14
CA PHE A 23 20.13 30.05 -11.84
C PHE A 23 20.72 30.76 -13.06
N SER A 24 22.04 30.89 -13.14
CA SER A 24 22.71 31.56 -14.27
C SER A 24 23.13 30.63 -15.40
N ARG A 25 23.34 29.34 -15.12
CA ARG A 25 23.83 28.37 -16.11
C ARG A 25 22.83 27.28 -16.43
N LEU A 26 22.02 26.86 -15.47
CA LEU A 26 21.10 25.75 -15.67
C LEU A 26 19.73 26.26 -16.13
N PRO A 27 19.17 25.68 -17.20
CA PRO A 27 17.82 26.00 -17.62
C PRO A 27 16.81 25.39 -16.62
N ALA A 28 15.56 25.84 -16.69
CA ALA A 28 14.54 25.49 -15.70
C ALA A 28 14.26 23.98 -15.62
N GLU A 29 14.38 23.28 -16.73
CA GLU A 29 14.19 21.84 -16.86
C GLU A 29 15.23 21.07 -16.05
N ILE A 30 16.50 21.50 -16.08
CA ILE A 30 17.56 20.86 -15.29
C ILE A 30 17.41 21.19 -13.81
N ARG A 31 16.97 22.42 -13.49
CA ARG A 31 16.65 22.76 -12.09
C ARG A 31 15.49 21.93 -11.55
N TYR A 32 14.46 21.70 -12.36
CA TYR A 32 13.34 20.84 -12.02
C TYR A 32 13.82 19.44 -11.64
N GLU A 33 14.70 18.82 -12.43
CA GLU A 33 15.26 17.50 -12.10
C GLU A 33 16.04 17.51 -10.79
N ILE A 34 16.87 18.54 -10.56
CA ILE A 34 17.62 18.69 -9.30
C ILE A 34 16.65 18.81 -8.12
N PHE A 35 15.62 19.64 -8.23
CA PHE A 35 14.64 19.85 -7.18
C PHE A 35 13.80 18.61 -6.92
N ALA A 36 13.34 17.93 -7.97
CA ALA A 36 12.60 16.69 -7.86
C ALA A 36 13.43 15.64 -7.10
N ASN A 37 14.69 15.42 -7.48
CA ASN A 37 15.57 14.48 -6.77
C ASN A 37 15.81 14.88 -5.31
N ALA A 38 15.98 16.16 -5.02
CA ALA A 38 16.24 16.65 -3.66
C ALA A 38 14.99 16.64 -2.76
N LEU A 39 13.81 16.81 -3.34
CA LEU A 39 12.52 16.96 -2.63
C LEU A 39 11.68 15.67 -2.65
N THR A 40 12.14 14.63 -3.35
CA THR A 40 11.53 13.30 -3.30
C THR A 40 11.66 12.73 -1.88
N SER A 41 10.58 12.14 -1.39
CA SER A 41 10.60 11.44 -0.12
C SER A 41 11.53 10.24 -0.14
N ALA A 42 12.25 10.00 0.97
CA ALA A 42 13.09 8.82 1.14
C ALA A 42 12.94 8.23 2.55
N PRO A 43 13.26 6.94 2.75
CA PRO A 43 13.26 6.32 4.07
C PRO A 43 14.12 7.09 5.08
N ASN A 44 13.57 7.40 6.25
CA ASN A 44 14.31 8.12 7.28
C ASN A 44 15.25 7.15 8.03
N THR A 45 16.53 7.18 7.67
CA THR A 45 17.57 6.31 8.26
C THR A 45 17.93 6.66 9.71
N ALA A 46 17.45 7.80 10.23
CA ALA A 46 17.67 8.19 11.63
C ALA A 46 16.64 7.58 12.60
N LEU A 47 15.55 7.00 12.09
CA LEU A 47 14.57 6.30 12.90
C LEU A 47 14.90 4.82 12.98
N PRO A 48 14.58 4.14 14.10
CA PRO A 48 14.59 2.69 14.13
C PRO A 48 13.61 2.15 13.08
N LEU A 49 13.87 0.92 12.63
CA LEU A 49 12.92 0.18 11.81
C LEU A 49 11.58 0.15 12.52
N GLU A 50 10.52 0.58 11.83
CA GLU A 50 9.19 0.52 12.41
C GLU A 50 8.81 -0.95 12.57
N GLN A 51 8.49 -1.35 13.80
CA GLN A 51 7.97 -2.69 14.11
C GLN A 51 6.47 -2.78 13.81
N ASP A 52 5.98 -2.06 12.79
CA ASP A 52 4.60 -2.24 12.33
C ASP A 52 4.54 -3.54 11.53
N GLU A 53 4.42 -4.65 12.24
CA GLU A 53 4.59 -6.02 11.73
C GLU A 53 3.76 -6.31 10.46
N TYR A 54 2.58 -5.69 10.30
CA TYR A 54 1.76 -5.83 9.09
C TYR A 54 2.12 -4.85 7.97
N CYS A 55 2.66 -3.68 8.28
CA CYS A 55 2.96 -2.64 7.30
C CYS A 55 4.43 -2.65 6.84
N THR A 56 5.34 -3.26 7.60
CA THR A 56 6.76 -3.36 7.25
C THR A 56 6.95 -4.19 5.98
N ARG A 57 7.51 -3.56 4.94
CA ARG A 57 7.81 -4.20 3.65
C ARG A 57 8.87 -3.40 2.88
N PRO A 58 9.40 -3.91 1.75
CA PRO A 58 10.36 -3.18 0.93
C PRO A 58 9.87 -1.78 0.55
N GLY A 59 10.65 -0.76 0.90
CA GLY A 59 10.32 0.66 0.70
C GLY A 59 9.41 1.27 1.78
N TYR A 60 8.99 0.51 2.79
CA TYR A 60 8.15 0.93 3.92
C TYR A 60 8.76 0.48 5.26
N GLU A 61 10.07 0.26 5.30
CA GLU A 61 10.78 -0.21 6.49
C GLU A 61 10.89 0.86 7.58
N THR A 62 10.90 2.12 7.16
CA THR A 62 10.85 3.29 8.05
C THR A 62 9.89 4.33 7.51
N ARG A 63 9.45 5.23 8.40
CA ARG A 63 8.72 6.42 7.95
C ARG A 63 9.56 7.18 6.94
N HIS A 64 8.91 7.47 5.84
CA HIS A 64 9.41 8.32 4.79
C HIS A 64 9.50 9.77 5.28
N ARG A 65 10.60 10.43 4.92
CA ARG A 65 10.82 11.85 5.19
C ARG A 65 10.99 12.58 3.87
N THR A 66 10.18 13.63 3.70
CA THR A 66 10.42 14.62 2.67
C THR A 66 11.39 15.69 3.19
N TYR A 67 12.53 15.85 2.50
CA TYR A 67 13.59 16.80 2.90
C TYR A 67 13.31 18.19 2.34
N THR A 68 12.55 19.00 3.08
CA THR A 68 12.13 20.35 2.65
C THR A 68 13.16 21.44 2.97
N GLU A 69 14.37 21.10 3.43
CA GLU A 69 15.43 22.05 3.77
C GLU A 69 15.81 22.93 2.58
N LEU A 70 15.85 22.35 1.38
CA LEU A 70 16.14 23.07 0.15
C LEU A 70 15.16 24.23 -0.08
N LEU A 71 13.87 24.03 0.18
CA LEU A 71 12.83 25.06 0.05
C LEU A 71 13.03 26.25 1.00
N ARG A 72 13.80 26.06 2.08
CA ARG A 72 14.09 27.10 3.07
C ARG A 72 15.32 27.93 2.71
N THR A 73 16.07 27.56 1.67
CA THR A 73 17.35 28.22 1.33
C THR A 73 17.15 29.58 0.67
N CYS A 74 16.22 29.70 -0.28
CA CYS A 74 15.88 30.98 -0.89
C CYS A 74 14.46 31.01 -1.47
N LYS A 75 13.89 32.23 -1.58
CA LYS A 75 12.56 32.47 -2.12
C LYS A 75 12.38 31.96 -3.56
N LYS A 76 13.42 32.07 -4.40
CA LYS A 76 13.34 31.65 -5.81
C LYS A 76 13.17 30.13 -5.93
N ILE A 77 13.92 29.36 -5.15
CA ILE A 77 13.75 27.90 -5.06
C ILE A 77 12.35 27.57 -4.55
N TYR A 78 11.90 28.25 -3.48
CA TYR A 78 10.55 28.04 -2.96
C TYR A 78 9.48 28.26 -4.03
N MET A 79 9.55 29.38 -4.76
CA MET A 79 8.59 29.71 -5.82
C MET A 79 8.58 28.68 -6.97
N GLU A 80 9.74 28.13 -7.33
CA GLU A 80 9.84 27.11 -8.39
C GLU A 80 9.42 25.70 -7.93
N ALA A 81 9.50 25.37 -6.64
CA ALA A 81 9.52 23.96 -6.20
C ALA A 81 8.67 23.61 -4.97
N TRP A 82 7.94 24.55 -4.36
CA TRP A 82 7.25 24.30 -3.08
C TRP A 82 6.23 23.14 -3.12
N PHE A 83 5.64 22.87 -4.28
CA PHE A 83 4.66 21.79 -4.50
C PHE A 83 5.31 20.44 -4.82
N MET A 84 6.60 20.41 -5.16
CA MET A 84 7.31 19.18 -5.54
C MET A 84 7.34 18.09 -4.46
N PRO A 85 7.48 18.39 -3.16
CA PRO A 85 7.30 17.40 -2.09
C PRO A 85 6.06 16.54 -2.26
N PHE A 86 4.98 17.15 -2.75
CA PHE A 86 3.73 16.44 -3.00
C PHE A 86 3.82 15.60 -4.27
N ILE A 87 4.19 16.17 -5.42
CA ILE A 87 4.11 15.45 -6.70
C ILE A 87 5.25 14.46 -6.95
N CYS A 88 6.34 14.55 -6.18
CA CYS A 88 7.46 13.61 -6.27
C CYS A 88 7.34 12.45 -5.28
N SER A 89 6.43 12.54 -4.31
CA SER A 89 6.25 11.48 -3.31
C SER A 89 5.26 10.41 -3.76
N GLU A 90 5.46 9.20 -3.25
CA GLU A 90 4.41 8.18 -3.26
C GLU A 90 3.39 8.50 -2.17
N HIS A 91 2.11 8.54 -2.52
CA HIS A 91 1.01 8.75 -1.57
C HIS A 91 0.33 7.43 -1.26
N ALA A 92 0.50 6.94 -0.03
CA ALA A 92 -0.02 5.66 0.41
C ALA A 92 -1.38 5.80 1.13
N PHE A 93 -2.41 5.16 0.60
CA PHE A 93 -3.72 5.01 1.25
C PHE A 93 -3.88 3.60 1.79
N TRP A 94 -4.38 3.49 3.02
CA TRP A 94 -4.58 2.20 3.69
C TRP A 94 -6.08 1.98 3.88
N MET A 95 -6.61 0.98 3.17
CA MET A 95 -8.00 0.56 3.21
C MET A 95 -8.10 -0.76 3.98
N ALA A 96 -7.76 -0.73 5.26
CA ALA A 96 -7.67 -1.90 6.11
C ALA A 96 -8.11 -1.56 7.53
N HIS A 97 -8.32 -2.60 8.35
CA HIS A 97 -8.52 -2.45 9.78
C HIS A 97 -7.31 -1.74 10.43
N SER A 98 -7.55 -1.02 11.53
CA SER A 98 -6.59 -0.07 12.10
C SER A 98 -5.28 -0.71 12.58
N ASP A 99 -5.30 -1.99 12.94
CA ASP A 99 -4.11 -2.78 13.34
C ASP A 99 -3.20 -3.12 12.15
N ARG A 100 -3.65 -2.88 10.91
CA ARG A 100 -2.95 -3.16 9.65
C ARG A 100 -2.67 -1.91 8.84
N THR A 101 -2.78 -0.76 9.50
CA THR A 101 -2.49 0.56 8.95
C THR A 101 -1.47 1.28 9.84
N PRO A 102 -0.55 2.06 9.28
CA PRO A 102 0.35 2.88 10.08
C PRO A 102 -0.43 3.87 10.94
N GLU A 103 0.07 4.13 12.15
CA GLU A 103 -0.50 5.10 13.11
C GLU A 103 -0.80 6.48 12.46
N LYS A 104 0.01 6.87 11.47
CA LYS A 104 -0.12 8.15 10.75
C LYS A 104 -0.26 7.93 9.26
N ALA A 105 -1.44 7.47 8.84
CA ALA A 105 -1.83 7.43 7.44
C ALA A 105 -2.42 8.77 6.97
N ILE A 106 -2.23 9.10 5.69
CA ILE A 106 -2.95 10.20 5.04
C ILE A 106 -4.41 9.79 4.82
N THR A 107 -5.34 10.70 5.10
CA THR A 107 -6.77 10.48 4.82
C THR A 107 -7.17 11.14 3.51
N ILE A 108 -8.27 10.67 2.90
CA ILE A 108 -8.84 11.28 1.69
C ILE A 108 -9.09 12.78 1.90
N ALA A 109 -9.67 13.17 3.05
CA ALA A 109 -9.93 14.57 3.37
C ALA A 109 -8.66 15.42 3.45
N ARG A 110 -7.60 14.91 4.11
CA ARG A 110 -6.30 15.62 4.18
C ARG A 110 -5.61 15.70 2.82
N MET A 111 -5.70 14.66 2.01
CA MET A 111 -5.20 14.69 0.64
C MET A 111 -5.93 15.75 -0.18
N GLN A 112 -7.26 15.79 -0.11
CA GLN A 112 -8.06 16.79 -0.84
C GLN A 112 -7.67 18.21 -0.46
N GLN A 113 -7.49 18.51 0.83
CA GLN A 113 -7.02 19.82 1.28
C GLN A 113 -5.67 20.21 0.65
N GLY A 114 -4.73 19.27 0.57
CA GLY A 114 -3.44 19.49 -0.09
C GLY A 114 -3.57 19.74 -1.59
N LEU A 115 -4.44 18.97 -2.26
CA LEU A 115 -4.70 19.12 -3.70
C LEU A 115 -5.36 20.46 -4.04
N ASP A 116 -6.37 20.86 -3.27
CA ASP A 116 -7.06 22.15 -3.44
C ASP A 116 -6.06 23.31 -3.27
N LEU A 117 -5.22 23.24 -2.24
CA LEU A 117 -4.18 24.22 -1.99
C LEU A 117 -3.17 24.35 -3.14
N ILE A 118 -2.72 23.21 -3.68
CA ILE A 118 -1.79 23.18 -4.82
C ILE A 118 -2.47 23.77 -6.05
N HIS A 119 -3.72 23.38 -6.30
CA HIS A 119 -4.47 23.88 -7.45
C HIS A 119 -4.69 25.40 -7.38
N ASP A 120 -5.12 25.91 -6.22
CA ASP A 120 -5.39 27.34 -6.03
C ASP A 120 -4.14 28.22 -6.19
N ARG A 121 -2.96 27.68 -5.85
CA ARG A 121 -1.71 28.47 -5.77
C ARG A 121 -0.73 28.24 -6.92
N HIS A 122 -0.77 27.08 -7.54
CA HIS A 122 0.11 26.71 -8.65
C HIS A 122 -0.66 26.34 -9.92
N GLY A 123 -1.88 25.81 -9.78
CA GLY A 123 -2.68 25.27 -10.89
C GLY A 123 -2.57 23.75 -10.98
N GLU A 124 -2.91 23.20 -12.15
CA GLU A 124 -2.80 21.76 -12.40
C GLU A 124 -1.35 21.28 -12.29
N VAL A 125 -1.12 20.25 -11.47
CA VAL A 125 0.16 19.57 -11.41
C VAL A 125 -0.04 18.09 -11.64
N ARG A 126 0.69 17.57 -12.63
CA ARG A 126 0.70 16.14 -12.98
C ARG A 126 1.93 15.50 -12.37
N GLY A 127 1.74 14.33 -11.78
CA GLY A 127 2.83 13.60 -11.16
C GLY A 127 2.34 12.76 -9.99
N GLY A 128 3.28 12.11 -9.34
CA GLY A 128 3.02 11.28 -8.18
C GLY A 128 2.65 9.85 -8.52
N HIS A 129 2.94 9.00 -7.55
CA HIS A 129 2.55 7.61 -7.53
C HIS A 129 1.58 7.43 -6.36
N VAL A 130 0.41 6.88 -6.63
CA VAL A 130 -0.55 6.50 -5.58
C VAL A 130 -0.37 5.04 -5.29
N ARG A 131 -0.21 4.68 -4.03
CA ARG A 131 -0.26 3.29 -3.60
C ARG A 131 -1.46 3.09 -2.69
N VAL A 132 -2.23 2.05 -2.93
CA VAL A 132 -3.37 1.66 -2.10
C VAL A 132 -3.10 0.28 -1.53
N PHE A 133 -3.24 0.15 -0.22
CA PHE A 133 -3.11 -1.09 0.54
C PHE A 133 -4.48 -1.49 1.08
N PRO A 134 -5.27 -2.26 0.33
CA PRO A 134 -6.55 -2.71 0.82
C PRO A 134 -6.50 -4.11 1.41
N GLN A 135 -7.28 -4.30 2.48
CA GLN A 135 -7.86 -5.61 2.76
C GLN A 135 -8.95 -5.92 1.73
N LEU A 136 -9.06 -7.19 1.33
CA LEU A 136 -10.03 -7.60 0.31
C LEU A 136 -11.48 -7.30 0.70
N TRP A 137 -11.85 -7.43 1.98
CA TRP A 137 -13.19 -7.06 2.43
C TRP A 137 -13.52 -5.58 2.14
N ALA A 138 -12.55 -4.68 2.32
CA ALA A 138 -12.71 -3.26 2.05
C ALA A 138 -12.73 -2.99 0.55
N LEU A 139 -11.77 -3.56 -0.20
CA LEU A 139 -11.70 -3.41 -1.65
C LEU A 139 -12.96 -3.89 -2.37
N GLU A 140 -13.47 -5.05 -1.97
CA GLU A 140 -14.59 -5.72 -2.61
C GLU A 140 -15.93 -5.15 -2.13
N GLY A 141 -16.04 -4.83 -0.84
CA GLY A 141 -17.28 -4.47 -0.16
C GLY A 141 -17.58 -2.97 -0.06
N THR A 142 -16.59 -2.09 -0.18
CA THR A 142 -16.79 -0.63 -0.04
C THR A 142 -16.58 0.13 -1.35
N ARG A 143 -16.71 1.46 -1.27
CA ARG A 143 -16.42 2.41 -2.35
C ARG A 143 -15.26 3.36 -2.00
N ASP A 144 -14.44 3.02 -1.02
CA ASP A 144 -13.36 3.93 -0.59
C ASP A 144 -12.34 4.17 -1.69
N LEU A 145 -12.07 3.15 -2.53
CA LEU A 145 -11.23 3.31 -3.71
C LEU A 145 -11.81 4.32 -4.70
N ASP A 146 -13.14 4.35 -4.90
CA ASP A 146 -13.80 5.35 -5.74
C ASP A 146 -13.57 6.76 -5.18
N GLY A 147 -13.62 6.90 -3.85
CA GLY A 147 -13.32 8.15 -3.15
C GLY A 147 -11.89 8.64 -3.37
N ILE A 148 -10.90 7.74 -3.35
CA ILE A 148 -9.49 8.07 -3.64
C ILE A 148 -9.33 8.49 -5.10
N LEU A 149 -9.89 7.72 -6.03
CA LEU A 149 -9.77 7.99 -7.47
C LEU A 149 -10.59 9.23 -7.91
N GLY A 150 -11.60 9.60 -7.13
CA GLY A 150 -12.48 10.74 -7.36
C GLY A 150 -12.01 12.06 -6.73
N LEU A 151 -10.83 12.10 -6.10
CA LEU A 151 -10.25 13.33 -5.56
C LEU A 151 -10.18 14.44 -6.64
N LYS A 152 -10.56 15.66 -6.30
CA LYS A 152 -10.48 16.81 -7.20
C LYS A 152 -9.03 17.27 -7.34
N HIS A 153 -8.69 17.79 -8.52
CA HIS A 153 -7.33 18.24 -8.87
C HIS A 153 -6.27 17.13 -8.75
N PHE A 154 -6.71 15.88 -8.80
CA PHE A 154 -5.87 14.71 -8.65
C PHE A 154 -5.45 14.16 -10.01
N TYR A 155 -4.18 14.30 -10.34
CA TYR A 155 -3.64 13.90 -11.64
C TYR A 155 -2.45 12.93 -11.52
N PRO A 156 -2.62 11.78 -10.84
CA PRO A 156 -1.55 10.80 -10.70
C PRO A 156 -1.19 10.18 -12.06
N THR A 157 0.08 9.88 -12.26
CA THR A 157 0.56 9.19 -13.48
C THR A 157 0.63 7.68 -13.30
N SER A 158 0.83 7.24 -12.05
CA SER A 158 0.94 5.84 -11.64
C SER A 158 0.05 5.54 -10.44
N ILE A 159 -0.65 4.41 -10.47
CA ILE A 159 -1.43 3.89 -9.35
C ILE A 159 -1.07 2.42 -9.15
N THR A 160 -0.78 2.01 -7.91
CA THR A 160 -0.56 0.61 -7.53
C THR A 160 -1.53 0.22 -6.43
N ILE A 161 -2.24 -0.90 -6.61
CA ILE A 161 -2.95 -1.59 -5.53
C ILE A 161 -2.06 -2.75 -5.07
N THR A 162 -1.71 -2.82 -3.79
CA THR A 162 -1.02 -3.98 -3.23
C THR A 162 -1.96 -4.76 -2.32
N ILE A 163 -2.34 -5.96 -2.74
CA ILE A 163 -3.04 -6.94 -1.90
C ILE A 163 -1.96 -7.75 -1.18
N ARG A 164 -1.78 -7.48 0.12
CA ARG A 164 -0.80 -8.19 0.97
C ARG A 164 -1.24 -9.61 1.25
N TYR A 165 -0.30 -10.48 1.60
CA TYR A 165 -0.58 -11.86 2.06
C TYR A 165 -1.71 -11.88 3.10
N THR A 166 -1.56 -11.04 4.12
CA THR A 166 -2.44 -10.97 5.28
C THR A 166 -3.74 -10.19 5.00
N ASP A 167 -3.88 -9.60 3.83
CA ASP A 167 -5.05 -8.80 3.45
C ASP A 167 -6.06 -9.61 2.63
N THR A 168 -5.78 -10.89 2.41
CA THR A 168 -6.65 -11.82 1.71
C THR A 168 -7.67 -12.44 2.66
N TRP A 169 -8.80 -12.88 2.11
CA TRP A 169 -9.86 -13.52 2.89
C TRP A 169 -9.35 -14.76 3.62
N MET A 170 -9.61 -14.84 4.93
CA MET A 170 -9.30 -15.99 5.80
C MET A 170 -7.87 -16.53 5.62
N TRP A 171 -6.90 -15.63 5.45
CA TRP A 171 -5.49 -16.01 5.31
C TRP A 171 -4.97 -16.74 6.56
N GLU A 172 -5.52 -16.39 7.74
CA GLU A 172 -5.25 -17.03 9.02
C GLU A 172 -5.56 -18.53 8.96
N GLU A 173 -6.62 -18.91 8.25
CA GLU A 173 -7.10 -20.29 8.09
C GLU A 173 -6.45 -21.00 6.89
N ASN A 174 -5.49 -20.35 6.23
CA ASN A 174 -4.87 -20.86 5.01
C ASN A 174 -5.93 -21.17 3.93
N GLU A 175 -6.97 -20.34 3.82
CA GLU A 175 -7.96 -20.43 2.73
C GLU A 175 -7.34 -20.15 1.36
N ALA A 176 -7.95 -20.68 0.30
CA ALA A 176 -7.48 -20.50 -1.07
C ALA A 176 -7.67 -19.04 -1.52
N LEU A 177 -6.69 -18.53 -2.25
CA LEU A 177 -6.73 -17.15 -2.73
C LEU A 177 -7.92 -17.00 -3.68
N HIS A 178 -8.75 -16.00 -3.42
CA HIS A 178 -9.83 -15.59 -4.27
C HIS A 178 -9.99 -14.07 -4.21
N ILE A 179 -10.35 -13.47 -5.34
CA ILE A 179 -10.54 -12.04 -5.50
C ILE A 179 -11.79 -11.82 -6.35
N ASN A 180 -12.76 -11.10 -5.81
CA ASN A 180 -13.98 -10.76 -6.53
C ASN A 180 -13.68 -9.69 -7.58
N GLY A 181 -14.08 -9.89 -8.84
CA GLY A 181 -13.86 -8.92 -9.92
C GLY A 181 -14.82 -7.72 -9.90
N SER A 182 -15.83 -7.71 -9.02
CA SER A 182 -16.86 -6.67 -9.00
C SER A 182 -16.31 -5.26 -8.75
N TRP A 183 -15.32 -5.10 -7.87
CA TRP A 183 -14.68 -3.79 -7.64
C TRP A 183 -13.93 -3.31 -8.89
N ALA A 184 -13.24 -4.22 -9.57
CA ALA A 184 -12.50 -3.91 -10.79
C ALA A 184 -13.43 -3.44 -11.93
N ASN A 185 -14.70 -3.89 -11.93
CA ASN A 185 -15.71 -3.41 -12.87
C ASN A 185 -16.24 -2.00 -12.57
N ARG A 186 -16.19 -1.57 -11.29
CA ARG A 186 -16.67 -0.26 -10.84
C ARG A 186 -15.63 0.83 -11.03
N VAL A 187 -14.35 0.48 -10.88
CA VAL A 187 -13.22 1.42 -10.93
C VAL A 187 -13.14 2.13 -12.28
N VAL A 188 -13.04 3.45 -12.21
CA VAL A 188 -12.67 4.32 -13.34
C VAL A 188 -11.41 5.09 -12.94
N LEU A 189 -10.31 4.86 -13.64
CA LEU A 189 -9.02 5.47 -13.36
C LEU A 189 -9.00 6.94 -13.84
N PRO A 190 -8.30 7.85 -13.15
CA PRO A 190 -8.13 9.23 -13.62
C PRO A 190 -7.52 9.30 -15.04
N PRO A 191 -7.93 10.27 -15.89
CA PRO A 191 -7.40 10.44 -17.25
C PRO A 191 -5.87 10.57 -17.35
N SER A 192 -5.23 11.06 -16.29
CA SER A 192 -3.78 11.21 -16.20
C SER A 192 -3.02 9.90 -16.02
N VAL A 193 -3.70 8.81 -15.62
CA VAL A 193 -3.04 7.53 -15.32
C VAL A 193 -2.51 6.90 -16.59
N THR A 194 -1.22 6.59 -16.59
CA THR A 194 -0.52 5.88 -17.67
C THR A 194 -0.03 4.50 -17.25
N ARG A 195 0.01 4.24 -15.94
CA ARG A 195 0.43 2.97 -15.34
C ARG A 195 -0.53 2.63 -14.20
N PHE A 196 -1.23 1.52 -14.33
CA PHE A 196 -2.03 0.96 -13.25
C PHE A 196 -1.51 -0.44 -12.92
N CYS A 197 -1.12 -0.67 -11.68
CA CYS A 197 -0.47 -1.91 -11.24
C CYS A 197 -1.30 -2.57 -10.14
N ILE A 198 -1.36 -3.89 -10.16
CA ILE A 198 -1.84 -4.69 -9.03
C ILE A 198 -0.70 -5.61 -8.61
N ASP A 199 -0.24 -5.45 -7.38
CA ASP A 199 0.70 -6.34 -6.72
C ASP A 199 -0.09 -7.35 -5.90
N ILE A 200 0.09 -8.62 -6.22
CA ILE A 200 -0.49 -9.74 -5.47
C ILE A 200 0.65 -10.37 -4.68
N GLU A 201 0.60 -10.27 -3.36
CA GLU A 201 1.62 -10.79 -2.45
C GLU A 201 1.09 -12.00 -1.69
N SER A 202 1.90 -13.04 -1.60
CA SER A 202 1.69 -14.17 -0.69
C SER A 202 3.03 -14.72 -0.23
N ILE A 203 3.01 -15.75 0.61
CA ILE A 203 4.22 -16.49 0.99
C ILE A 203 4.68 -17.40 -0.17
N GLU A 204 5.98 -17.68 -0.26
CA GLU A 204 6.61 -18.44 -1.36
C GLU A 204 5.98 -19.84 -1.53
N ARG A 205 5.53 -20.46 -0.44
CA ARG A 205 4.78 -21.73 -0.47
C ARG A 205 3.53 -21.65 -1.36
N ARG A 206 2.88 -20.48 -1.43
CA ARG A 206 1.64 -20.23 -2.17
C ARG A 206 1.86 -19.53 -3.51
N LYS A 207 3.08 -19.49 -4.03
CA LYS A 207 3.41 -18.79 -5.27
C LYS A 207 2.58 -19.22 -6.48
N ASP A 208 2.19 -20.49 -6.57
CA ASP A 208 1.39 -20.99 -7.69
C ASP A 208 -0.01 -20.35 -7.73
N GLU A 209 -0.56 -20.00 -6.56
CA GLU A 209 -1.83 -19.25 -6.46
C GLU A 209 -1.65 -17.82 -6.97
N VAL A 210 -0.57 -17.15 -6.56
CA VAL A 210 -0.21 -15.80 -7.02
C VAL A 210 0.05 -15.80 -8.52
N ASP A 211 0.76 -16.81 -9.03
CA ASP A 211 1.08 -16.97 -10.44
C ASP A 211 -0.18 -17.13 -11.27
N TRP A 212 -1.08 -18.01 -10.84
CA TRP A 212 -2.36 -18.23 -11.50
C TRP A 212 -3.23 -16.96 -11.49
N MET A 213 -3.34 -16.27 -10.35
CA MET A 213 -4.12 -15.04 -10.23
C MET A 213 -3.62 -13.96 -11.18
N ALA A 214 -2.31 -13.70 -11.18
CA ALA A 214 -1.71 -12.71 -12.05
C ALA A 214 -1.94 -13.03 -13.53
N ASP A 215 -1.82 -14.31 -13.91
CA ASP A 215 -2.03 -14.75 -15.29
C ASP A 215 -3.50 -14.61 -15.74
N GLN A 216 -4.45 -14.88 -14.83
CA GLN A 216 -5.88 -14.67 -15.11
C GLN A 216 -6.21 -13.17 -15.20
N MET A 217 -5.72 -12.35 -14.27
CA MET A 217 -5.91 -10.90 -14.31
C MET A 217 -5.35 -10.31 -15.59
N ALA A 218 -4.11 -10.64 -15.95
CA ALA A 218 -3.48 -10.12 -17.16
C ALA A 218 -4.21 -10.54 -18.45
N GLY A 219 -4.77 -11.75 -18.48
CA GLY A 219 -5.47 -12.27 -19.65
C GLY A 219 -6.93 -11.81 -19.79
N GLN A 220 -7.60 -11.49 -18.67
CA GLN A 220 -9.05 -11.31 -18.65
C GLN A 220 -9.48 -9.91 -18.19
N TRP A 221 -8.73 -9.28 -17.29
CA TRP A 221 -9.17 -8.03 -16.67
C TRP A 221 -8.76 -6.82 -17.49
N LYS A 222 -9.69 -5.87 -17.62
CA LYS A 222 -9.48 -4.57 -18.26
C LYS A 222 -10.05 -3.48 -17.36
N PHE A 223 -9.47 -2.28 -17.42
CA PHE A 223 -9.92 -1.15 -16.61
C PHE A 223 -10.28 0.04 -17.49
N LYS A 224 -11.29 0.78 -17.08
CA LYS A 224 -11.69 2.03 -17.75
C LYS A 224 -10.88 3.18 -17.20
N ARG A 225 -10.49 4.09 -18.08
CA ARG A 225 -9.96 5.40 -17.73
C ARG A 225 -11.01 6.48 -18.01
N GLY A 226 -10.97 7.58 -17.27
CA GLY A 226 -11.98 8.65 -17.33
C GLY A 226 -12.12 9.33 -18.70
N ASP A 227 -11.14 9.18 -19.58
CA ASP A 227 -11.19 9.63 -20.98
C ASP A 227 -11.71 8.56 -21.96
N HIS A 228 -12.36 7.53 -21.43
CA HIS A 228 -12.88 6.36 -22.14
C HIS A 228 -11.81 5.44 -22.76
N THR A 229 -10.52 5.66 -22.45
CA THR A 229 -9.45 4.74 -22.84
C THR A 229 -9.56 3.44 -22.05
N THR A 230 -9.36 2.30 -22.72
CA THR A 230 -9.27 1.00 -22.04
C THR A 230 -7.83 0.72 -21.67
N MET A 231 -7.60 0.36 -20.41
CA MET A 231 -6.32 -0.08 -19.89
C MET A 231 -6.23 -1.60 -20.03
N VAL A 232 -5.17 -2.09 -20.67
CA VAL A 232 -4.93 -3.52 -20.92
C VAL A 232 -3.58 -3.93 -20.35
N ALA A 233 -3.47 -5.17 -19.89
CA ALA A 233 -2.22 -5.75 -19.44
C ALA A 233 -1.52 -6.50 -20.58
N ASP A 234 -0.19 -6.53 -20.51
CA ASP A 234 0.63 -7.43 -21.30
C ASP A 234 1.31 -8.42 -20.33
N LYS A 235 1.28 -9.71 -20.67
CA LYS A 235 1.95 -10.73 -19.87
C LYS A 235 3.47 -10.53 -19.85
N SER A 236 4.07 -9.90 -20.86
CA SER A 236 5.51 -9.60 -20.85
C SER A 236 5.90 -8.51 -19.85
N ASP A 237 4.93 -7.71 -19.39
CA ASP A 237 5.14 -6.66 -18.39
C ASP A 237 4.95 -7.15 -16.95
N ILE A 238 4.61 -8.43 -16.77
CA ILE A 238 4.49 -9.02 -15.44
C ILE A 238 5.88 -9.06 -14.79
N ALA A 239 5.98 -8.45 -13.61
CA ALA A 239 7.20 -8.48 -12.81
C ALA A 239 7.03 -9.39 -11.60
N ILE A 240 8.12 -10.06 -11.21
CA ILE A 240 8.18 -10.88 -10.00
C ILE A 240 9.19 -10.25 -9.06
N SER A 241 8.83 -10.15 -7.79
CA SER A 241 9.76 -9.77 -6.73
C SER A 241 9.61 -10.71 -5.53
N ARG A 242 10.65 -10.76 -4.71
CA ARG A 242 10.71 -11.57 -3.50
C ARG A 242 11.36 -10.76 -2.41
N TRP A 243 10.91 -10.97 -1.18
CA TRP A 243 11.51 -10.35 -0.02
C TRP A 243 11.30 -11.20 1.23
N THR A 244 12.13 -11.00 2.23
CA THR A 244 12.06 -11.72 3.50
C THR A 244 11.57 -10.76 4.57
N GLY A 245 10.55 -11.16 5.33
CA GLY A 245 9.98 -10.38 6.41
C GLY A 245 9.84 -11.17 7.70
N SER A 246 9.38 -10.49 8.74
CA SER A 246 9.08 -11.11 10.03
C SER A 246 7.95 -12.15 9.90
N SER A 247 8.03 -13.23 10.66
CA SER A 247 6.88 -14.12 10.91
C SER A 247 6.01 -13.68 12.07
N VAL A 248 6.41 -12.64 12.80
CA VAL A 248 5.54 -12.00 13.79
C VAL A 248 4.66 -11.01 13.06
N LEU A 249 3.35 -11.24 13.12
CA LEU A 249 2.29 -10.44 12.51
C LEU A 249 1.15 -10.32 13.52
N GLY A 250 0.84 -9.10 13.96
CA GLY A 250 -0.23 -8.84 14.91
C GLY A 250 0.01 -9.53 16.26
N GLU A 251 1.23 -9.39 16.78
CA GLU A 251 1.66 -9.96 18.07
C GLU A 251 1.62 -11.49 18.12
N ARG A 252 1.61 -12.14 16.95
CA ARG A 252 1.59 -13.60 16.79
C ARG A 252 2.71 -14.04 15.89
N ARG A 253 3.49 -15.02 16.31
CA ARG A 253 4.53 -15.66 15.49
C ARG A 253 3.91 -16.79 14.67
N TRP A 254 3.79 -16.60 13.36
CA TRP A 254 3.20 -17.53 12.40
C TRP A 254 4.14 -18.69 12.03
N VAL A 255 4.34 -19.60 12.98
CA VAL A 255 5.27 -20.75 12.86
C VAL A 255 4.94 -21.69 11.70
N ARG A 256 3.66 -21.78 11.31
CA ARG A 256 3.19 -22.59 10.17
C ARG A 256 3.84 -22.22 8.84
N ASP A 257 4.12 -20.93 8.65
CA ASP A 257 4.54 -20.36 7.38
C ASP A 257 6.04 -20.02 7.35
N GLU A 258 6.76 -20.29 8.44
CA GLU A 258 8.20 -20.01 8.54
C GLU A 258 9.03 -20.82 7.54
N VAL A 259 9.97 -20.14 6.90
CA VAL A 259 11.04 -20.77 6.11
C VAL A 259 12.35 -20.88 6.90
N ALA A 260 12.54 -19.95 7.84
CA ALA A 260 13.63 -19.88 8.79
C ALA A 260 13.11 -19.28 10.10
N PRO A 261 13.82 -19.43 11.23
CA PRO A 261 13.34 -18.93 12.52
C PRO A 261 12.99 -17.43 12.47
N GLY A 262 11.73 -17.10 12.77
CA GLY A 262 11.25 -15.73 12.79
C GLY A 262 11.02 -15.10 11.41
N GLN A 263 11.08 -15.87 10.31
CA GLN A 263 11.11 -15.33 8.95
C GLN A 263 10.10 -15.98 8.00
N LEU A 264 9.40 -15.11 7.26
CA LEU A 264 8.57 -15.47 6.11
C LEU A 264 9.29 -15.08 4.82
N GLN A 265 9.13 -15.91 3.79
CA GLN A 265 9.55 -15.57 2.43
C GLN A 265 8.32 -15.16 1.62
N TYR A 266 8.30 -13.91 1.18
CA TYR A 266 7.23 -13.37 0.35
C TYR A 266 7.56 -13.50 -1.14
N TYR A 267 6.51 -13.76 -1.92
CA TYR A 267 6.47 -13.82 -3.36
C TYR A 267 5.40 -12.84 -3.85
N VAL A 268 5.82 -11.88 -4.68
CA VAL A 268 4.95 -10.84 -5.22
C VAL A 268 4.97 -10.92 -6.73
N LYS A 269 3.79 -10.90 -7.35
CA LYS A 269 3.64 -10.76 -8.80
C LYS A 269 2.86 -9.49 -9.10
N SER A 270 3.46 -8.64 -9.94
CA SER A 270 2.94 -7.34 -10.31
C SER A 270 2.39 -7.40 -11.73
N VAL A 271 1.10 -7.13 -11.90
CA VAL A 271 0.47 -7.04 -13.22
C VAL A 271 0.26 -5.57 -13.57
N LEU A 272 0.70 -5.17 -14.77
CA LEU A 272 0.70 -3.78 -15.20
C LEU A 272 -0.25 -3.58 -16.38
N TRP A 273 -1.21 -2.67 -16.20
CA TRP A 273 -2.10 -2.19 -17.25
C TRP A 273 -1.64 -0.83 -17.78
N ARG A 274 -1.64 -0.69 -19.11
CA ARG A 274 -1.32 0.56 -19.82
C ARG A 274 -2.46 0.95 -20.78
N PRO A 275 -2.54 2.24 -21.17
CA PRO A 275 -3.53 2.71 -22.13
C PRO A 275 -3.40 1.98 -23.47
N SER A 276 -4.47 1.33 -23.90
CA SER A 276 -4.56 0.71 -25.23
C SER A 276 -5.04 1.71 -26.28
N ARG A 277 -4.66 1.48 -27.53
CA ARG A 277 -5.25 2.18 -28.70
C ARG A 277 -6.55 1.54 -29.18
N GLU A 278 -6.91 0.38 -28.64
CA GLU A 278 -8.16 -0.29 -28.98
C GLU A 278 -9.37 0.47 -28.42
N LEU A 279 -10.38 0.67 -29.26
CA LEU A 279 -11.66 1.26 -28.85
C LEU A 279 -12.34 0.35 -27.82
N GLY A 280 -12.86 0.96 -26.75
CA GLY A 280 -13.42 0.23 -25.62
C GLY A 280 -14.64 -0.63 -25.98
N GLY A 281 -14.54 -1.92 -25.72
CA GLY A 281 -15.67 -2.85 -25.70
C GLY A 281 -16.25 -3.00 -24.28
N ARG A 282 -17.48 -3.53 -24.16
CA ARG A 282 -17.98 -4.01 -22.87
C ARG A 282 -17.10 -5.16 -22.39
N HIS A 283 -16.46 -4.97 -21.25
CA HIS A 283 -15.68 -5.98 -20.56
C HIS A 283 -16.25 -6.16 -19.16
N HIS A 284 -16.16 -7.38 -18.67
CA HIS A 284 -16.57 -7.75 -17.33
C HIS A 284 -15.43 -8.52 -16.67
N ASN A 285 -14.84 -7.93 -15.64
CA ASN A 285 -13.80 -8.56 -14.84
C ASN A 285 -14.48 -9.62 -13.96
N CYS A 286 -14.24 -10.88 -14.28
CA CYS A 286 -14.78 -12.02 -13.55
C CYS A 286 -14.14 -12.16 -12.16
N ALA A 287 -14.83 -12.82 -11.24
CA ALA A 287 -14.22 -13.27 -10.00
C ALA A 287 -13.16 -14.35 -10.30
N LEU A 288 -12.06 -14.29 -9.57
CA LEU A 288 -10.95 -15.21 -9.69
C LEU A 288 -10.86 -16.01 -8.39
N ALA A 289 -10.90 -17.33 -8.48
CA ALA A 289 -10.71 -18.22 -7.33
C ALA A 289 -9.77 -19.35 -7.76
N PHE A 290 -8.69 -19.54 -7.01
CA PHE A 290 -7.70 -20.56 -7.36
C PHE A 290 -8.31 -21.96 -7.28
N ALA A 291 -8.29 -22.69 -8.39
CA ALA A 291 -8.89 -24.03 -8.51
C ALA A 291 -7.84 -25.17 -8.58
N GLY A 292 -6.56 -24.86 -8.35
CA GLY A 292 -5.47 -25.85 -8.39
C GLY A 292 -5.21 -26.55 -7.06
N THR A 293 -4.29 -27.51 -7.08
CA THR A 293 -3.77 -28.15 -5.86
C THR A 293 -2.86 -27.18 -5.11
N ARG A 294 -2.99 -27.13 -3.78
CA ARG A 294 -2.16 -26.28 -2.92
C ARG A 294 -1.23 -27.14 -2.07
N PRO A 295 0.03 -26.73 -1.89
CA PRO A 295 0.90 -27.39 -0.91
C PRO A 295 0.36 -27.15 0.50
N SER A 296 0.14 -28.24 1.23
CA SER A 296 -0.24 -28.16 2.64
C SER A 296 0.82 -27.38 3.43
N PRO A 297 0.42 -26.59 4.43
CA PRO A 297 1.37 -26.03 5.38
C PRO A 297 2.11 -27.16 6.14
N ARG A 298 3.16 -26.80 6.86
CA ARG A 298 3.77 -27.75 7.82
C ARG A 298 2.69 -28.16 8.83
N ASP A 299 2.61 -29.45 9.10
CA ASP A 299 1.63 -30.01 10.03
C ASP A 299 2.08 -29.74 11.47
N PHE A 300 1.76 -28.53 11.93
CA PHE A 300 1.85 -28.15 13.32
C PHE A 300 0.44 -28.03 13.89
N GLU A 301 0.23 -28.50 15.11
CA GLU A 301 -1.04 -28.37 15.83
C GLU A 301 -1.46 -26.89 15.99
N TRP A 302 -0.50 -25.97 15.98
CA TRP A 302 -0.74 -24.52 16.04
C TRP A 302 -0.31 -23.81 14.75
N SER A 303 -1.15 -22.88 14.27
CA SER A 303 -0.80 -22.01 13.14
C SER A 303 0.18 -20.90 13.53
N TYR A 304 0.06 -20.41 14.77
CA TYR A 304 0.90 -19.37 15.33
C TYR A 304 1.01 -19.53 16.85
N ILE A 305 1.94 -18.79 17.47
CA ILE A 305 2.12 -18.72 18.92
C ILE A 305 2.09 -17.24 19.35
N SER A 306 1.42 -16.92 20.46
CA SER A 306 1.33 -15.52 20.94
C SER A 306 2.69 -14.98 21.40
N GLN A 307 2.99 -13.74 21.06
CA GLN A 307 4.25 -13.09 21.44
C GLN A 307 4.38 -12.95 22.97
N ASP A 308 3.26 -12.77 23.67
CA ASP A 308 3.23 -12.71 25.14
C ASP A 308 3.66 -14.02 25.78
N TYR A 309 3.21 -15.17 25.26
CA TYR A 309 3.70 -16.46 25.73
C TYR A 309 5.19 -16.64 25.43
N LEU A 310 5.65 -16.29 24.22
CA LEU A 310 7.07 -16.36 23.87
C LEU A 310 7.93 -15.54 24.86
N LYS A 311 7.49 -14.34 25.24
CA LYS A 311 8.14 -13.51 26.26
C LYS A 311 8.12 -14.17 27.64
N PHE A 312 6.95 -14.64 28.08
CA PHE A 312 6.77 -15.28 29.39
C PHE A 312 7.64 -16.54 29.54
N ALA A 313 7.63 -17.40 28.54
CA ALA A 313 8.40 -18.64 28.50
C ALA A 313 9.89 -18.45 28.12
N GLN A 314 10.32 -17.19 27.88
CA GLN A 314 11.67 -16.82 27.48
C GLN A 314 12.16 -17.55 26.21
N ILE A 315 11.25 -17.77 25.27
CA ILE A 315 11.54 -18.43 23.99
C ILE A 315 12.08 -17.39 23.00
N PRO A 316 13.34 -17.51 22.53
CA PRO A 316 13.91 -16.54 21.60
C PRO A 316 13.33 -16.69 20.19
N MET A 317 13.23 -15.58 19.45
CA MET A 317 12.78 -15.57 18.04
C MET A 317 13.68 -16.37 17.09
N SER A 318 14.95 -16.55 17.45
CA SER A 318 15.90 -17.37 16.71
C SER A 318 15.67 -18.88 16.84
N LEU A 319 14.78 -19.31 17.75
CA LEU A 319 14.47 -20.73 17.93
C LEU A 319 13.62 -21.24 16.76
N PRO A 320 13.98 -22.37 16.11
CA PRO A 320 13.18 -22.94 15.02
C PRO A 320 11.75 -23.29 15.44
N ALA A 321 10.79 -23.15 14.51
CA ALA A 321 9.38 -23.44 14.72
C ALA A 321 9.13 -24.78 15.43
N GLU A 322 9.80 -25.84 15.00
CA GLU A 322 9.64 -27.19 15.57
C GLU A 322 10.00 -27.25 17.05
N GLN A 323 11.04 -26.53 17.47
CA GLN A 323 11.47 -26.46 18.86
C GLN A 323 10.55 -25.56 19.70
N VAL A 324 10.03 -24.48 19.10
CA VAL A 324 8.99 -23.64 19.74
C VAL A 324 7.76 -24.49 20.03
N ILE A 325 7.27 -25.26 19.05
CA ILE A 325 6.12 -26.16 19.22
C ILE A 325 6.40 -27.22 20.29
N ALA A 326 7.57 -27.88 20.25
CA ALA A 326 7.93 -28.86 21.26
C ALA A 326 7.93 -28.27 22.69
N LYS A 327 8.38 -27.01 22.84
CA LYS A 327 8.31 -26.29 24.11
C LYS A 327 6.87 -25.96 24.53
N CYS A 328 6.03 -25.54 23.59
CA CYS A 328 4.61 -25.28 23.83
C CYS A 328 3.90 -26.54 24.35
N ILE A 329 4.14 -27.69 23.72
CA ILE A 329 3.60 -28.98 24.16
C ILE A 329 4.09 -29.33 25.56
N ALA A 330 5.40 -29.17 25.83
CA ALA A 330 5.99 -29.47 27.14
C ALA A 330 5.46 -28.56 28.26
N ASP A 331 5.06 -27.34 27.93
CA ASP A 331 4.49 -26.38 28.87
C ASP A 331 2.97 -26.48 29.01
N GLU A 332 2.33 -27.42 28.28
CA GLU A 332 0.87 -27.51 28.16
C GLU A 332 0.26 -26.16 27.75
N TYR A 333 0.94 -25.48 26.81
CA TYR A 333 0.49 -24.20 26.27
C TYR A 333 -0.88 -24.37 25.60
N ASP A 334 -1.82 -23.55 26.05
CA ASP A 334 -3.17 -23.51 25.53
C ASP A 334 -3.50 -22.05 25.23
N GLU A 335 -3.61 -21.76 23.94
CA GLU A 335 -3.86 -20.41 23.45
C GLU A 335 -5.19 -19.84 23.97
N SER A 336 -6.18 -20.68 24.26
CA SER A 336 -7.46 -20.24 24.83
C SER A 336 -7.27 -19.53 26.19
N LYS A 337 -6.16 -19.78 26.89
CA LYS A 337 -5.81 -19.12 28.15
C LYS A 337 -5.12 -17.76 27.96
N CYS A 338 -4.64 -17.46 26.76
CA CYS A 338 -4.10 -16.14 26.40
C CYS A 338 -5.19 -15.13 26.01
N TYR A 339 -6.37 -15.61 25.63
CA TYR A 339 -7.53 -14.77 25.33
C TYR A 339 -8.24 -14.33 26.62
N GLY A 340 -7.71 -13.29 27.26
CA GLY A 340 -8.54 -12.41 28.09
C GLY A 340 -9.50 -11.67 27.17
N THR A 341 -10.73 -12.18 27.01
CA THR A 341 -11.94 -11.50 26.50
C THR A 341 -11.68 -10.35 25.50
N ASP A 342 -11.66 -10.63 24.19
CA ASP A 342 -12.16 -9.77 23.09
C ASP A 342 -11.70 -10.26 21.69
N ALA A 343 -11.87 -11.55 21.38
CA ALA A 343 -11.54 -12.12 20.06
C ALA A 343 -12.75 -12.54 19.21
N TYR A 344 -13.96 -12.18 19.64
CA TYR A 344 -15.21 -12.61 18.99
C TYR A 344 -15.83 -11.59 18.01
N TYR A 345 -15.05 -10.64 17.50
CA TYR A 345 -15.55 -9.65 16.51
C TYR A 345 -14.75 -9.59 15.20
N ILE A 346 -13.92 -10.59 14.88
CA ILE A 346 -13.06 -10.53 13.68
C ILE A 346 -13.77 -10.99 12.40
N CYS A 347 -14.93 -11.65 12.47
CA CYS A 347 -15.74 -11.95 11.29
C CYS A 347 -17.22 -12.06 11.65
N GLY A 348 -17.97 -10.96 11.50
CA GLY A 348 -19.44 -11.02 11.41
C GLY A 348 -20.21 -10.13 12.38
N HIS A 349 -20.37 -8.86 12.02
CA HIS A 349 -21.60 -8.07 12.20
C HIS A 349 -21.51 -7.00 11.08
N GLY A 350 -22.41 -6.89 10.10
CA GLY A 350 -23.86 -6.93 10.21
C GLY A 350 -24.36 -5.48 10.27
N TYR A 351 -24.79 -4.96 9.13
CA TYR A 351 -25.67 -3.81 8.91
C TYR A 351 -25.82 -2.76 10.03
N SER A 352 -25.50 -1.51 9.70
CA SER A 352 -26.41 -0.40 10.00
C SER A 352 -26.60 0.42 8.72
N ASP A 353 -27.68 0.07 8.00
CA ASP A 353 -28.43 1.07 7.25
C ASP A 353 -28.90 2.10 8.27
N ASP A 354 -28.44 3.34 8.17
CA ASP A 354 -29.14 4.50 8.73
C ASP A 354 -29.33 5.49 7.58
N GLU A 355 -30.32 5.19 6.73
CA GLU A 355 -31.12 6.23 6.08
C GLU A 355 -32.39 6.45 6.91
N SER A 356 -32.71 7.74 7.15
CA SER A 356 -34.01 8.32 7.55
C SER A 356 -34.46 8.08 9.01
N ASP A 357 -34.85 9.08 9.83
CA ASP A 357 -35.76 10.20 9.57
C ASP A 357 -35.64 11.32 10.63
N SER A 358 -36.02 12.56 10.21
CA SER A 358 -36.58 13.71 10.98
C SER A 358 -35.74 14.35 12.13
N GLU A 359 -35.48 15.66 12.19
CA GLU A 359 -36.24 16.88 11.88
C GLU A 359 -35.39 17.97 11.19
#